data_AF-A0A2R6LIQ4-F1
#
_entry.id   AF-A0A2R6LIQ4-F1
#
_cell.length_a   1.000
_cell.length_b   1.000
_cell.length_c   1.000
_cell.angle_alpha   90.00
_cell.angle_beta   90.00
_cell.angle_gamma   90.00
#
_symmetry.space_group_name_H-M   'P 1'
#
loop_
_entity.id
_entity.type
_entity.pdbx_description
1 polymer ?
#
loop_
_entity_poly.entity_id
_entity_poly.type
_entity_poly.pdbx_seq_one_letter_code
_entity_poly.pdbx_strand_id
1 'polypeptide(L)'
;MSESVTRDRLRPAAETAIHDCMGLASGESCLVVTDDEREAIGETLVATLPGITPAAFETGLDADYDRIAAECRRLHDALADAETVRVTDDRGTDLTVEPGDREWRRDTGVVHEPGGMTNLPAGETFVSPAGADGRYVVDGTMPPVGRLDEPIAFEVEAGRVTSISDATVRETVEEAAAEVGDAAYNLAELGVGANHAVTDLVGSVLLDEKAGGTVHVAIGDDAGIGGDTEAPIHLDGVLTDPTLYADGERVELPA
;
A
#
# COMPACT_ATOMS: atom_id res chain seq x y z
N MET A 1 34.50 -15.87 -11.09
CA MET A 1 33.66 -16.90 -10.42
C MET A 1 32.23 -16.64 -10.88
N SER A 2 31.39 -17.66 -11.13
CA SER A 2 30.02 -17.38 -11.58
C SER A 2 29.21 -16.66 -10.50
N GLU A 3 28.33 -15.75 -10.88
CA GLU A 3 27.46 -14.97 -9.96
C GLU A 3 26.67 -15.88 -9.02
N SER A 4 26.19 -17.03 -9.52
CA SER A 4 25.47 -18.04 -8.72
C SER A 4 26.27 -18.59 -7.54
N VAL A 5 27.59 -18.81 -7.68
CA VAL A 5 28.44 -19.34 -6.59
C VAL A 5 28.71 -18.28 -5.52
N THR A 6 28.59 -17.00 -5.87
CA THR A 6 28.79 -15.87 -4.96
C THR A 6 27.53 -15.62 -4.13
N ARG A 7 26.33 -15.66 -4.74
CA ARG A 7 25.05 -15.51 -4.01
C ARG A 7 24.80 -16.65 -3.01
N ASP A 8 25.08 -17.90 -3.37
CA ASP A 8 24.90 -19.04 -2.46
C ASP A 8 25.78 -18.96 -1.21
N ARG A 9 26.94 -18.29 -1.30
CA ARG A 9 27.83 -18.07 -0.16
C ARG A 9 27.37 -16.94 0.76
N LEU A 10 26.70 -15.94 0.22
CA LEU A 10 26.28 -14.74 0.95
C LEU A 10 24.90 -14.90 1.60
N ARG A 11 24.07 -15.82 1.09
CA ARG A 11 22.70 -16.06 1.56
C ARG A 11 22.56 -16.23 3.07
N PRO A 12 23.36 -17.06 3.78
CA PRO A 12 23.20 -17.20 5.23
C PRO A 12 23.47 -15.90 6.00
N ALA A 13 24.41 -15.08 5.51
CA ALA A 13 24.72 -13.79 6.13
C ALA A 13 23.62 -12.75 5.84
N ALA A 14 23.01 -12.80 4.66
CA ALA A 14 21.86 -11.96 4.30
C ALA A 14 20.62 -12.30 5.14
N GLU A 15 20.32 -13.59 5.33
CA GLU A 15 19.21 -14.06 6.18
C GLU A 15 19.40 -13.63 7.63
N THR A 16 20.59 -13.79 8.20
CA THR A 16 20.93 -13.27 9.54
C THR A 16 20.84 -11.75 9.60
N ALA A 17 21.30 -11.04 8.57
CA ALA A 17 21.21 -9.58 8.54
C ALA A 17 19.75 -9.11 8.55
N ILE A 18 18.88 -9.75 7.75
CA ILE A 18 17.46 -9.38 7.66
C ILE A 18 16.69 -9.78 8.92
N HIS A 19 16.80 -11.03 9.36
CA HIS A 19 15.97 -11.54 10.44
C HIS A 19 16.53 -11.25 11.83
N ASP A 20 17.84 -11.40 12.04
CA ASP A 20 18.43 -11.34 13.37
C ASP A 20 18.99 -9.96 13.71
N CYS A 21 19.50 -9.22 12.72
CA CYS A 21 20.11 -7.91 12.93
C CYS A 21 19.12 -6.76 12.70
N MET A 22 18.43 -6.77 11.56
CA MET A 22 17.42 -5.78 11.23
C MET A 22 16.07 -6.08 11.90
N GLY A 23 15.84 -7.35 12.29
CA GLY A 23 14.62 -7.74 12.99
C GLY A 23 13.38 -7.68 12.11
N LEU A 24 13.56 -7.74 10.79
CA LEU A 24 12.51 -7.47 9.82
C LEU A 24 11.36 -8.48 10.00
N ALA A 25 10.21 -7.98 10.44
CA ALA A 25 9.03 -8.76 10.71
C ALA A 25 8.22 -9.00 9.43
N SER A 26 7.28 -9.94 9.51
CA SER A 26 6.32 -10.16 8.43
C SER A 26 5.50 -8.89 8.21
N GLY A 27 5.54 -8.34 7.00
CA GLY A 27 4.85 -7.09 6.65
C GLY A 27 5.74 -5.84 6.66
N GLU A 28 7.00 -5.94 7.10
CA GLU A 28 7.94 -4.80 7.06
C GLU A 28 8.74 -4.76 5.75
N SER A 29 8.86 -3.56 5.17
CA SER A 29 9.65 -3.30 3.96
C SER A 29 11.08 -2.88 4.29
N CYS A 30 12.05 -3.31 3.47
CA CYS A 30 13.46 -2.93 3.61
C CYS A 30 14.07 -2.54 2.26
N LEU A 31 14.64 -1.33 2.19
CA LEU A 31 15.39 -0.86 1.03
C LEU A 31 16.88 -1.13 1.20
N VAL A 32 17.46 -1.81 0.21
CA VAL A 32 18.90 -2.10 0.16
C VAL A 32 19.57 -1.24 -0.91
N VAL A 33 20.30 -0.20 -0.49
CA VAL A 33 21.12 0.65 -1.38
C VAL A 33 22.58 0.22 -1.31
N THR A 34 23.19 -0.01 -2.46
CA THR A 34 24.57 -0.50 -2.57
C THR A 34 25.30 0.19 -3.74
N ASP A 35 26.63 0.14 -3.73
CA ASP A 35 27.47 0.58 -4.85
C ASP A 35 27.93 -0.60 -5.72
N ASP A 36 28.49 -0.30 -6.90
CA ASP A 36 28.93 -1.30 -7.89
C ASP A 36 29.87 -2.37 -7.29
N GLU A 37 30.67 -2.02 -6.29
CA GLU A 37 31.61 -2.97 -5.65
C GLU A 37 30.89 -3.96 -4.72
N ARG A 38 29.72 -3.59 -4.21
CA ARG A 38 28.95 -4.33 -3.19
C ARG A 38 27.60 -4.84 -3.74
N GLU A 39 27.37 -4.71 -5.04
CA GLU A 39 26.16 -5.14 -5.76
C GLU A 39 25.70 -6.56 -5.35
N ALA A 40 26.61 -7.54 -5.42
CA ALA A 40 26.28 -8.94 -5.10
C ALA A 40 25.77 -9.17 -3.66
N ILE A 41 26.14 -8.31 -2.71
CA ILE A 41 25.64 -8.36 -1.33
C ILE A 41 24.21 -7.82 -1.29
N GLY A 42 23.99 -6.68 -1.96
CA GLY A 42 22.67 -6.05 -2.08
C GLY A 42 21.66 -6.96 -2.76
N GLU A 43 22.01 -7.55 -3.90
CA GLU A 43 21.16 -8.51 -4.61
C GLU A 43 20.80 -9.74 -3.77
N THR A 44 21.73 -10.19 -2.91
CA THR A 44 21.47 -11.35 -2.05
C THR A 44 20.50 -11.00 -0.92
N LEU A 45 20.59 -9.78 -0.37
CA LEU A 45 19.61 -9.26 0.59
C LEU A 45 18.23 -9.11 -0.05
N VAL A 46 18.16 -8.52 -1.24
CA VAL A 46 16.91 -8.34 -2.00
C VAL A 46 16.25 -9.69 -2.32
N ALA A 47 17.03 -10.69 -2.77
CA ALA A 47 16.52 -12.03 -3.07
C ALA A 47 15.98 -12.78 -1.83
N THR A 48 16.23 -12.26 -0.63
CA THR A 48 15.71 -12.78 0.64
C THR A 48 14.57 -11.94 1.22
N LEU A 49 14.18 -10.82 0.58
CA LEU A 49 13.04 -9.99 0.99
C LEU A 49 11.71 -10.54 0.41
N PRO A 50 10.66 -10.68 1.24
CA PRO A 50 9.33 -11.06 0.75
C PRO A 50 8.71 -9.94 -0.10
N GLY A 51 8.03 -10.29 -1.20
CA GLY A 51 7.15 -9.37 -1.94
C GLY A 51 7.79 -8.51 -3.04
N ILE A 52 9.12 -8.35 -3.08
CA ILE A 52 9.78 -7.62 -4.17
C ILE A 52 9.81 -8.48 -5.44
N THR A 53 9.23 -7.99 -6.53
CA THR A 53 9.23 -8.67 -7.84
C THR A 53 10.19 -7.96 -8.80
N PRO A 54 10.71 -8.63 -9.85
CA PRO A 54 11.49 -7.95 -10.88
C PRO A 54 10.75 -6.76 -11.49
N ALA A 55 9.43 -6.86 -11.67
CA ALA A 55 8.61 -5.77 -12.18
C ALA A 55 8.55 -4.58 -11.21
N ALA A 56 8.40 -4.82 -9.91
CA ALA A 56 8.45 -3.76 -8.90
C ALA A 56 9.81 -3.05 -8.89
N PHE A 57 10.90 -3.80 -9.09
CA PHE A 57 12.24 -3.25 -9.19
C PHE A 57 12.44 -2.43 -10.49
N GLU A 58 12.15 -3.01 -11.65
CA GLU A 58 12.41 -2.39 -12.96
C GLU A 58 11.49 -1.22 -13.27
N THR A 59 10.23 -1.28 -12.82
CA THR A 59 9.21 -0.27 -13.17
C THR A 59 9.02 0.75 -12.05
N GLY A 60 8.91 0.29 -10.81
CA GLY A 60 8.61 1.17 -9.68
C GLY A 60 9.82 1.93 -9.14
N LEU A 61 11.02 1.33 -9.14
CA LEU A 61 12.22 1.97 -8.60
C LEU A 61 12.96 2.86 -9.60
N ASP A 62 12.84 2.62 -10.91
CA ASP A 62 13.46 3.46 -11.95
C ASP A 62 12.57 4.67 -12.33
N ALA A 63 11.67 5.07 -11.43
CA ALA A 63 10.75 6.18 -11.63
C ALA A 63 11.40 7.54 -11.34
N ASP A 64 10.82 8.63 -11.87
CA ASP A 64 11.22 9.99 -11.52
C ASP A 64 10.63 10.37 -10.14
N TYR A 65 11.40 10.15 -9.07
CA TYR A 65 10.98 10.42 -7.70
C TYR A 65 10.73 11.90 -7.40
N ASP A 66 11.34 12.83 -8.15
CA ASP A 66 11.03 14.26 -8.02
C ASP A 66 9.61 14.56 -8.53
N ARG A 67 9.21 13.91 -9.65
CA ARG A 67 7.84 13.97 -10.17
C ARG A 67 6.86 13.29 -9.22
N ILE A 68 7.19 12.11 -8.66
CA ILE A 68 6.35 11.43 -7.67
C ILE A 68 6.13 12.33 -6.45
N ALA A 69 7.20 12.90 -5.90
CA ALA A 69 7.11 13.80 -4.75
C ALA A 69 6.30 15.07 -5.05
N ALA A 70 6.32 15.57 -6.30
CA ALA A 70 5.47 16.68 -6.72
C ALA A 70 3.98 16.29 -6.78
N GLU A 71 3.66 15.11 -7.32
CA GLU A 71 2.28 14.62 -7.38
C GLU A 71 1.71 14.29 -6.00
N CYS A 72 2.48 13.65 -5.12
CA CYS A 72 2.06 13.40 -3.74
C CYS A 72 1.79 14.72 -2.99
N ARG A 73 2.58 15.77 -3.24
CA ARG A 73 2.31 17.10 -2.67
C ARG A 73 1.01 17.69 -3.19
N ARG A 74 0.76 17.60 -4.50
CA ARG A 74 -0.47 18.10 -5.12
C ARG A 74 -1.72 17.39 -4.59
N LEU A 75 -1.66 16.06 -4.46
CA LEU A 75 -2.74 15.26 -3.90
C LEU A 75 -2.99 15.61 -2.43
N HIS A 76 -1.93 15.67 -1.62
CA HIS A 76 -2.02 16.08 -0.23
C HIS A 76 -2.66 17.46 -0.08
N ASP A 77 -2.22 18.46 -0.84
CA ASP A 77 -2.78 19.82 -0.77
C ASP A 77 -4.27 19.87 -1.17
N ALA A 78 -4.75 18.90 -1.96
CA ALA A 78 -6.16 18.78 -2.34
C ALA A 78 -7.02 18.02 -1.31
N LEU A 79 -6.40 17.22 -0.43
CA LEU A 79 -7.09 16.27 0.45
C LEU A 79 -6.94 16.61 1.94
N ALA A 80 -5.85 17.24 2.34
CA ALA A 80 -5.44 17.38 3.74
C ALA A 80 -6.44 18.10 4.63
N ASP A 81 -7.16 19.08 4.06
CA ASP A 81 -8.14 19.90 4.79
C ASP A 81 -9.60 19.45 4.53
N ALA A 82 -9.81 18.34 3.81
CA ALA A 82 -11.14 17.89 3.43
C ALA A 82 -11.91 17.28 4.62
N GLU A 83 -13.14 17.72 4.84
CA GLU A 83 -14.03 17.11 5.86
C GLU A 83 -14.49 15.72 5.41
N THR A 84 -14.72 15.56 4.10
CA THR A 84 -15.18 14.33 3.49
C THR A 84 -14.44 14.03 2.20
N VAL A 85 -14.07 12.77 2.00
CA VAL A 85 -13.50 12.26 0.76
C VAL A 85 -14.40 11.16 0.22
N ARG A 86 -14.91 11.33 -1.00
CA ARG A 86 -15.80 10.36 -1.65
C ARG A 86 -15.13 9.71 -2.84
N VAL A 87 -15.14 8.38 -2.88
CA VAL A 87 -14.64 7.56 -3.98
C VAL A 87 -15.84 6.96 -4.71
N THR A 88 -15.87 7.07 -6.04
CA THR A 88 -16.93 6.47 -6.86
C THR A 88 -16.37 5.82 -8.12
N ASP A 89 -17.01 4.78 -8.62
CA ASP A 89 -16.73 4.21 -9.95
C ASP A 89 -17.99 3.59 -10.61
N ASP A 90 -17.86 3.19 -11.88
CA ASP A 90 -18.95 2.56 -12.63
C ASP A 90 -19.22 1.09 -12.24
N ARG A 91 -18.34 0.48 -11.43
CA ARG A 91 -18.47 -0.89 -10.88
C ARG A 91 -19.31 -0.89 -9.59
N GLY A 92 -19.66 0.30 -9.11
CA GLY A 92 -20.57 0.58 -8.01
C GLY A 92 -19.86 0.83 -6.69
N THR A 93 -18.59 1.23 -6.71
CA THR A 93 -17.99 1.94 -5.58
C THR A 93 -18.73 3.26 -5.38
N ASP A 94 -19.15 3.49 -4.14
CA ASP A 94 -19.67 4.74 -3.61
C ASP A 94 -19.35 4.73 -2.11
N LEU A 95 -18.11 5.11 -1.79
CA LEU A 95 -17.56 5.11 -0.45
C LEU A 95 -17.32 6.55 -0.01
N THR A 96 -17.85 6.94 1.14
CA THR A 96 -17.53 8.22 1.78
C THR A 96 -16.65 7.95 2.98
N VAL A 97 -15.52 8.65 3.03
CA VAL A 97 -14.50 8.57 4.07
C VAL A 97 -14.46 9.92 4.78
N GLU A 98 -14.40 9.88 6.11
CA GLU A 98 -14.26 11.03 6.99
C GLU A 98 -12.87 10.96 7.63
N PRO A 99 -11.88 11.75 7.14
CA PRO A 99 -10.56 11.77 7.74
C PRO A 99 -10.59 12.19 9.21
N GLY A 100 -11.48 13.12 9.59
CA GLY A 100 -11.52 13.70 10.92
C GLY A 100 -10.27 14.53 11.22
N ASP A 101 -9.75 14.44 12.45
CA ASP A 101 -8.51 15.12 12.86
C ASP A 101 -7.23 14.34 12.47
N ARG A 102 -7.35 13.30 11.62
CA ARG A 102 -6.23 12.44 11.21
C ARG A 102 -5.32 13.16 10.22
N GLU A 103 -4.01 12.97 10.38
CA GLU A 103 -3.01 13.56 9.49
C GLU A 103 -2.93 12.80 8.17
N TRP A 104 -3.09 13.50 7.05
CA TRP A 104 -2.74 12.99 5.73
C TRP A 104 -1.23 12.85 5.60
N ARG A 105 -0.77 11.68 5.19
CA ARG A 105 0.65 11.34 5.03
C ARG A 105 0.98 11.16 3.56
N ARG A 106 2.28 11.19 3.24
CA ARG A 106 2.81 11.01 1.89
C ARG A 106 3.98 10.05 1.94
N ASP A 107 3.97 9.07 1.06
CA ASP A 107 5.12 8.20 0.82
C ASP A 107 5.72 8.56 -0.53
N THR A 108 6.80 9.34 -0.50
CA THR A 108 7.36 9.98 -1.70
C THR A 108 8.60 9.28 -2.25
N GLY A 109 9.17 8.32 -1.52
CA GLY A 109 10.47 7.69 -1.82
C GLY A 109 11.69 8.54 -1.46
N VAL A 110 11.48 9.78 -1.00
CA VAL A 110 12.54 10.74 -0.72
C VAL A 110 12.69 10.95 0.78
N VAL A 111 13.82 10.48 1.34
CA VAL A 111 14.17 10.64 2.75
C VAL A 111 15.44 11.48 2.87
N HIS A 112 15.30 12.69 3.41
CA HIS A 112 16.44 13.61 3.64
C HIS A 112 16.75 13.83 5.13
N GLU A 113 15.77 13.60 6.01
CA GLU A 113 15.88 13.87 7.43
C GLU A 113 16.09 12.57 8.23
N PRO A 114 16.90 12.61 9.31
CA PRO A 114 17.06 11.48 10.20
C PRO A 114 15.71 11.01 10.79
N GLY A 115 15.47 9.70 10.73
CA GLY A 115 14.22 9.10 11.21
C GLY A 115 13.06 9.12 10.21
N GLY A 116 13.26 9.67 9.01
CA GLY A 116 12.32 9.47 7.91
C GLY A 116 12.35 8.02 7.42
N MET A 117 11.17 7.53 7.02
CA MET A 117 10.97 6.21 6.44
C MET A 117 10.08 6.37 5.20
N THR A 118 10.28 5.50 4.21
CA THR A 118 9.52 5.48 2.97
C THR A 118 9.49 4.05 2.46
N ASN A 119 8.40 3.63 1.82
CA ASN A 119 8.38 2.37 1.08
C ASN A 119 9.03 2.60 -0.29
N LEU A 120 9.62 1.56 -0.85
CA LEU A 120 10.12 1.59 -2.23
C LEU A 120 9.67 0.30 -2.94
N PRO A 121 9.00 0.38 -4.10
CA PRO A 121 8.57 1.60 -4.81
C PRO A 121 7.61 2.48 -4.01
N ALA A 122 7.78 3.79 -4.09
CA ALA A 122 6.92 4.77 -3.42
C ALA A 122 5.91 5.38 -4.38
N GLY A 123 5.06 6.25 -3.83
CA GLY A 123 4.29 7.21 -4.59
C GLY A 123 2.84 7.14 -4.23
N GLU A 124 2.51 7.67 -3.06
CA GLU A 124 1.12 7.78 -2.63
C GLU A 124 0.89 8.92 -1.64
N THR A 125 -0.38 9.25 -1.46
CA THR A 125 -0.89 10.09 -0.38
C THR A 125 -2.05 9.36 0.28
N PHE A 126 -2.00 9.22 1.61
CA PHE A 126 -2.92 8.36 2.33
C PHE A 126 -3.31 8.91 3.70
N VAL A 127 -4.38 8.36 4.26
CA VAL A 127 -4.85 8.65 5.62
C VAL A 127 -5.42 7.40 6.24
N SER A 128 -5.20 7.21 7.55
CA SER A 128 -6.02 6.32 8.38
C SER A 128 -7.24 7.12 8.83
N PRO A 129 -8.46 6.83 8.33
CA PRO A 129 -9.60 7.70 8.54
C PRO A 129 -10.23 7.53 9.92
N ALA A 130 -11.03 8.52 10.35
CA ALA A 130 -11.81 8.44 11.58
C ALA A 130 -13.14 7.70 11.39
N GLY A 131 -13.67 7.70 10.16
CA GLY A 131 -14.92 7.04 9.81
C GLY A 131 -15.04 6.80 8.31
N ALA A 132 -15.90 5.87 7.94
CA ALA A 132 -16.26 5.61 6.56
C ALA A 132 -17.60 4.87 6.49
N ASP A 133 -18.36 5.15 5.43
CA ASP A 133 -19.64 4.49 5.15
C ASP A 133 -19.83 4.33 3.63
N GLY A 134 -20.41 3.21 3.23
CA GLY A 134 -20.77 2.93 1.84
C GLY A 134 -20.20 1.63 1.32
N ARG A 135 -19.95 1.58 0.01
CA ARG A 135 -19.54 0.37 -0.70
C ARG A 135 -18.30 0.64 -1.53
N TYR A 136 -17.35 -0.27 -1.55
CA TYR A 136 -16.22 -0.22 -2.49
C TYR A 136 -15.99 -1.56 -3.19
N VAL A 137 -15.45 -1.49 -4.40
CA VAL A 137 -15.24 -2.64 -5.28
C VAL A 137 -13.79 -2.67 -5.73
N VAL A 138 -13.03 -3.64 -5.19
CA VAL A 138 -11.65 -3.89 -5.57
C VAL A 138 -11.62 -4.66 -6.89
N ASP A 139 -10.92 -4.14 -7.89
CA ASP A 139 -10.85 -4.73 -9.23
C ASP A 139 -9.42 -4.85 -9.79
N GLY A 140 -8.42 -4.33 -9.07
CA GLY A 140 -7.01 -4.47 -9.41
C GLY A 140 -6.35 -5.68 -8.74
N THR A 141 -5.83 -5.46 -7.54
CA THR A 141 -5.06 -6.43 -6.77
C THR A 141 -5.59 -6.47 -5.34
N MET A 142 -5.73 -7.67 -4.77
CA MET A 142 -6.19 -7.88 -3.39
C MET A 142 -5.45 -9.05 -2.74
N PRO A 143 -4.64 -8.83 -1.69
CA PRO A 143 -4.09 -9.91 -0.89
C PRO A 143 -5.18 -10.69 -0.13
N PRO A 144 -5.02 -12.01 0.08
CA PRO A 144 -3.95 -12.87 -0.42
C PRO A 144 -4.20 -13.42 -1.84
N VAL A 145 -5.27 -12.99 -2.52
CA VAL A 145 -5.67 -13.49 -3.85
C VAL A 145 -4.66 -13.08 -4.94
N GLY A 146 -4.12 -11.86 -4.87
CA GLY A 146 -3.27 -11.26 -5.89
C GLY A 146 -4.08 -10.47 -6.91
N ARG A 147 -3.64 -10.48 -8.17
CA ARG A 147 -4.33 -9.81 -9.28
C ARG A 147 -5.69 -10.46 -9.54
N LEU A 148 -6.74 -9.66 -9.63
CA LEU A 148 -8.11 -10.15 -9.73
C LEU A 148 -8.52 -10.38 -11.20
N ASP A 149 -9.20 -11.50 -11.43
CA ASP A 149 -9.97 -11.74 -12.66
C ASP A 149 -11.44 -11.30 -12.48
N GLU A 150 -11.98 -11.45 -11.27
CA GLU A 150 -13.30 -10.97 -10.86
C GLU A 150 -13.21 -9.99 -9.68
N PRO A 151 -13.99 -8.89 -9.70
CA PRO A 151 -13.93 -7.88 -8.66
C PRO A 151 -14.55 -8.34 -7.33
N ILE A 152 -14.06 -7.78 -6.23
CA ILE A 152 -14.48 -8.09 -4.86
C ILE A 152 -15.19 -6.86 -4.28
N ALA A 153 -16.43 -7.03 -3.83
CA ALA A 153 -17.22 -5.98 -3.22
C ALA A 153 -17.17 -6.06 -1.69
N PHE A 154 -17.11 -4.87 -1.08
CA PHE A 154 -17.08 -4.65 0.35
C PHE A 154 -18.15 -3.65 0.76
N GLU A 155 -18.83 -3.91 1.87
CA GLU A 155 -19.76 -2.96 2.50
C GLU A 155 -19.14 -2.44 3.80
N VAL A 156 -19.28 -1.15 4.06
CA VAL A 156 -18.67 -0.46 5.19
C VAL A 156 -19.74 0.34 5.93
N GLU A 157 -19.79 0.18 7.25
CA GLU A 157 -20.65 0.96 8.13
C GLU A 157 -19.86 1.43 9.36
N ALA A 158 -19.93 2.73 9.65
CA ALA A 158 -19.25 3.35 10.80
C ALA A 158 -17.76 2.95 10.94
N GLY A 159 -17.03 3.00 9.83
CA GLY A 159 -15.59 2.71 9.74
C GLY A 159 -15.24 1.21 9.82
N ARG A 160 -16.22 0.31 9.71
CA ARG A 160 -16.00 -1.15 9.76
C ARG A 160 -16.55 -1.85 8.53
N VAL A 161 -15.79 -2.79 8.00
CA VAL A 161 -16.23 -3.69 6.94
C VAL A 161 -17.25 -4.68 7.51
N THR A 162 -18.46 -4.67 6.96
CA THR A 162 -19.58 -5.52 7.41
C THR A 162 -19.86 -6.69 6.47
N SER A 163 -19.36 -6.62 5.23
CA SER A 163 -19.54 -7.66 4.22
C SER A 163 -18.34 -7.71 3.28
N ILE A 164 -17.93 -8.93 2.91
CA ILE A 164 -16.87 -9.22 1.94
C ILE A 164 -17.41 -10.29 0.98
N SER A 165 -17.47 -9.99 -0.32
CA SER A 165 -18.07 -10.90 -1.29
C SER A 165 -17.20 -12.12 -1.59
N ASP A 166 -15.87 -11.96 -1.56
CA ASP A 166 -14.92 -13.04 -1.80
C ASP A 166 -14.73 -13.93 -0.58
N ALA A 167 -14.63 -15.24 -0.79
CA ALA A 167 -14.54 -16.20 0.30
C ALA A 167 -13.15 -16.24 0.94
N THR A 168 -12.08 -16.10 0.16
CA THR A 168 -10.70 -16.20 0.63
C THR A 168 -10.31 -14.97 1.44
N VAL A 169 -10.66 -13.78 0.97
CA VAL A 169 -10.45 -12.55 1.73
C VAL A 169 -11.29 -12.57 3.01
N ARG A 170 -12.55 -12.98 2.94
CA ARG A 170 -13.41 -13.09 4.12
C ARG A 170 -12.85 -14.03 5.17
N GLU A 171 -12.40 -15.23 4.77
CA GLU A 171 -11.78 -16.20 5.68
C GLU A 171 -10.52 -15.62 6.35
N THR A 172 -9.69 -14.90 5.59
CA THR A 172 -8.49 -14.23 6.13
C THR A 172 -8.83 -13.22 7.23
N VAL A 173 -9.86 -12.39 7.00
CA VAL A 173 -10.32 -11.41 7.99
C VAL A 173 -10.98 -12.09 9.20
N GLU A 174 -11.77 -13.16 8.98
CA GLU A 174 -12.39 -13.95 10.05
C GLU A 174 -11.34 -14.64 10.94
N GLU A 175 -10.24 -15.14 10.36
CA GLU A 175 -9.11 -15.69 11.10
C GLU A 175 -8.43 -14.63 11.98
N ALA A 176 -8.14 -13.46 11.43
CA ALA A 176 -7.61 -12.34 12.22
C ALA A 176 -8.57 -11.91 13.33
N ALA A 177 -9.88 -11.87 13.04
CA ALA A 177 -10.91 -11.54 14.00
C ALA A 177 -11.01 -12.54 15.17
N ALA A 178 -10.55 -13.78 14.99
CA ALA A 178 -10.48 -14.73 16.09
C ALA A 178 -9.47 -14.31 17.18
N GLU A 179 -8.47 -13.49 16.82
CA GLU A 179 -7.45 -12.97 17.74
C GLU A 179 -7.82 -11.61 18.31
N VAL A 180 -8.28 -10.68 17.47
CA VAL A 180 -8.47 -9.26 17.83
C VAL A 180 -9.92 -8.77 17.77
N GLY A 181 -10.87 -9.63 17.41
CA GLY A 181 -12.28 -9.29 17.31
C GLY A 181 -12.56 -8.27 16.21
N ASP A 182 -13.42 -7.29 16.52
CA ASP A 182 -13.88 -6.26 15.57
C ASP A 182 -12.75 -5.40 14.99
N ALA A 183 -11.58 -5.38 15.62
CA ALA A 183 -10.40 -4.65 15.13
C ALA A 183 -9.93 -5.16 13.76
N ALA A 184 -10.11 -6.45 13.45
CA ALA A 184 -9.75 -7.01 12.15
C ALA A 184 -10.59 -6.46 10.99
N TYR A 185 -11.77 -5.89 11.27
CA TYR A 185 -12.69 -5.34 10.27
C TYR A 185 -12.57 -3.81 10.13
N ASN A 186 -11.62 -3.18 10.79
CA ASN A 186 -11.38 -1.75 10.70
C ASN A 186 -11.03 -1.34 9.26
N LEU A 187 -11.65 -0.28 8.73
CA LEU A 187 -11.17 0.35 7.50
C LEU A 187 -9.94 1.18 7.85
N ALA A 188 -8.78 0.61 7.56
CA ALA A 188 -7.50 1.05 8.08
C ALA A 188 -6.91 2.24 7.33
N GLU A 189 -7.10 2.27 6.01
CA GLU A 189 -6.46 3.25 5.14
C GLU A 189 -7.34 3.60 3.95
N LEU A 190 -7.29 4.87 3.55
CA LEU A 190 -7.57 5.31 2.20
C LEU A 190 -6.28 5.90 1.62
N GLY A 191 -5.81 5.36 0.50
CA GLY A 191 -4.63 5.86 -0.19
C GLY A 191 -4.86 6.12 -1.68
N VAL A 192 -4.05 7.01 -2.23
CA VAL A 192 -4.11 7.46 -3.64
C VAL A 192 -2.74 7.34 -4.27
N GLY A 193 -2.63 6.52 -5.31
CA GLY A 193 -1.39 6.25 -6.02
C GLY A 193 -0.93 7.41 -6.92
N ALA A 194 0.38 7.65 -6.94
CA ALA A 194 1.05 8.77 -7.60
C ALA A 194 2.30 8.38 -8.40
N ASN A 195 2.66 7.10 -8.41
CA ASN A 195 3.77 6.58 -9.18
C ASN A 195 3.39 6.43 -10.67
N HIS A 196 3.67 7.49 -11.43
CA HIS A 196 3.45 7.57 -12.87
C HIS A 196 4.25 6.56 -13.71
N ALA A 197 5.25 5.87 -13.14
CA ALA A 197 5.99 4.85 -13.88
C ALA A 197 5.23 3.52 -13.97
N VAL A 198 4.28 3.29 -13.05
CA VAL A 198 3.47 2.08 -13.01
C VAL A 198 2.22 2.28 -13.85
N THR A 199 2.28 1.85 -15.11
CA THR A 199 1.18 2.00 -16.07
C THR A 199 0.25 0.78 -16.13
N ASP A 200 0.71 -0.36 -15.64
CA ASP A 200 -0.01 -1.64 -15.68
C ASP A 200 0.15 -2.36 -14.35
N LEU A 201 -0.94 -2.87 -13.79
CA LEU A 201 -0.92 -3.64 -12.55
C LEU A 201 -0.28 -5.02 -12.78
N VAL A 202 0.67 -5.38 -11.93
CA VAL A 202 1.48 -6.60 -12.05
C VAL A 202 1.07 -7.69 -11.06
N GLY A 203 0.11 -7.42 -10.18
CA GLY A 203 -0.35 -8.34 -9.14
C GLY A 203 0.49 -8.31 -7.87
N SER A 204 1.32 -7.28 -7.71
CA SER A 204 2.12 -7.03 -6.51
C SER A 204 1.51 -5.82 -5.83
N VAL A 205 0.83 -6.03 -4.71
CA VAL A 205 0.09 -4.96 -4.01
C VAL A 205 1.00 -3.77 -3.67
N LEU A 206 2.22 -4.05 -3.20
CA LEU A 206 3.27 -3.06 -2.91
C LEU A 206 3.56 -2.10 -4.09
N LEU A 207 3.44 -2.56 -5.33
CA LEU A 207 3.62 -1.73 -6.52
C LEU A 207 2.29 -1.14 -7.00
N ASP A 208 1.26 -1.98 -7.06
CA ASP A 208 -0.02 -1.70 -7.70
C ASP A 208 -0.79 -0.60 -6.95
N GLU A 209 -0.69 -0.54 -5.62
CA GLU A 209 -1.30 0.52 -4.81
C GLU A 209 -0.67 1.90 -5.06
N LYS A 210 0.63 1.93 -5.41
CA LYS A 210 1.34 3.18 -5.72
C LYS A 210 1.05 3.68 -7.13
N ALA A 211 0.42 2.89 -7.99
CA ALA A 211 0.25 3.22 -9.39
C ALA A 211 -0.51 4.55 -9.60
N GLY A 212 -0.02 5.39 -10.50
CA GLY A 212 -0.66 6.67 -10.78
C GLY A 212 -2.12 6.50 -11.19
N GLY A 213 -3.03 7.10 -10.42
CA GLY A 213 -4.45 7.10 -10.76
C GLY A 213 -5.28 6.03 -10.05
N THR A 214 -4.66 5.14 -9.26
CA THR A 214 -5.38 4.19 -8.42
C THR A 214 -5.80 4.82 -7.09
N VAL A 215 -6.79 4.20 -6.46
CA VAL A 215 -7.12 4.39 -5.05
C VAL A 215 -7.05 3.02 -4.41
N HIS A 216 -6.52 2.90 -3.19
CA HIS A 216 -6.60 1.68 -2.41
C HIS A 216 -7.29 1.92 -1.08
N VAL A 217 -7.93 0.86 -0.59
CA VAL A 217 -8.59 0.84 0.72
C VAL A 217 -8.05 -0.37 1.48
N ALA A 218 -7.50 -0.12 2.67
CA ALA A 218 -6.96 -1.18 3.53
C ALA A 218 -7.95 -1.62 4.60
N ILE A 219 -7.86 -2.90 4.99
CA ILE A 219 -8.62 -3.48 6.11
C ILE A 219 -7.64 -3.98 7.17
N GLY A 220 -7.89 -3.66 8.44
CA GLY A 220 -7.18 -4.19 9.60
C GLY A 220 -6.40 -3.13 10.38
N ASP A 221 -5.10 -3.35 10.53
CA ASP A 221 -4.18 -2.55 11.36
C ASP A 221 -3.98 -1.16 10.77
N ASP A 222 -4.04 -0.12 11.60
CA ASP A 222 -3.69 1.23 11.20
C ASP A 222 -2.74 1.95 12.19
N ALA A 223 -2.33 1.26 13.26
CA ALA A 223 -1.49 1.81 14.32
C ALA A 223 -0.14 2.33 13.78
N GLY A 224 0.44 1.65 12.78
CA GLY A 224 1.69 2.08 12.13
C GLY A 224 1.55 3.33 11.25
N ILE A 225 0.35 3.63 10.76
CA ILE A 225 0.08 4.65 9.75
C ILE A 225 -0.67 5.88 10.27
N GLY A 226 -0.89 5.96 11.58
CA GLY A 226 -1.50 7.13 12.25
C GLY A 226 -2.88 6.87 12.85
N GLY A 227 -3.33 5.62 12.78
CA GLY A 227 -4.51 5.10 13.46
C GLY A 227 -4.25 4.68 14.91
N ASP A 228 -5.24 4.01 15.50
CA ASP A 228 -5.21 3.51 16.89
C ASP A 228 -5.58 2.02 17.01
N THR A 229 -5.83 1.36 15.87
CA THR A 229 -6.26 -0.03 15.78
C THR A 229 -5.08 -0.93 15.50
N GLU A 230 -4.87 -1.89 16.40
CA GLU A 230 -3.88 -2.96 16.23
C GLU A 230 -4.57 -4.25 15.73
N ALA A 231 -4.08 -4.81 14.63
CA ALA A 231 -4.56 -6.09 14.08
C ALA A 231 -3.42 -6.90 13.42
N PRO A 232 -3.54 -8.23 13.30
CA PRO A 232 -2.49 -9.05 12.67
C PRO A 232 -2.51 -9.00 11.13
N ILE A 233 -3.36 -8.15 10.54
CA ILE A 233 -3.54 -8.02 9.09
C ILE A 233 -3.60 -6.54 8.71
N HIS A 234 -3.10 -6.24 7.52
CA HIS A 234 -3.30 -4.99 6.79
C HIS A 234 -3.43 -5.38 5.31
N LEU A 235 -4.65 -5.30 4.77
CA LEU A 235 -4.97 -5.85 3.45
C LEU A 235 -5.41 -4.73 2.49
N ASP A 236 -4.52 -4.29 1.62
CA ASP A 236 -4.77 -3.27 0.61
C ASP A 236 -5.51 -3.81 -0.60
N GLY A 237 -6.70 -3.26 -0.86
CA GLY A 237 -7.47 -3.52 -2.07
C GLY A 237 -7.34 -2.38 -3.06
N VAL A 238 -6.78 -2.64 -4.24
CA VAL A 238 -6.55 -1.63 -5.29
C VAL A 238 -7.76 -1.48 -6.22
N LEU A 239 -8.25 -0.25 -6.35
CA LEU A 239 -9.32 0.18 -7.26
C LEU A 239 -8.72 0.88 -8.48
N THR A 240 -9.16 0.50 -9.67
CA THR A 240 -8.74 1.11 -10.93
C THR A 240 -9.81 2.02 -11.54
N ASP A 241 -9.35 3.11 -12.15
CA ASP A 241 -10.19 4.17 -12.71
C ASP A 241 -11.24 4.79 -11.75
N PRO A 242 -10.95 5.00 -10.44
CA PRO A 242 -11.89 5.65 -9.55
C PRO A 242 -12.03 7.14 -9.88
N THR A 243 -13.14 7.74 -9.46
CA THR A 243 -13.28 9.19 -9.35
C THR A 243 -13.28 9.59 -7.88
N LEU A 244 -12.41 10.52 -7.52
CA LEU A 244 -12.24 11.03 -6.17
C LEU A 244 -12.81 12.44 -6.03
N TYR A 245 -13.47 12.71 -4.92
CA TYR A 245 -13.98 14.02 -4.54
C TYR A 245 -13.52 14.39 -3.12
N ALA A 246 -13.11 15.63 -2.92
CA ALA A 246 -12.86 16.24 -1.61
C ALA A 246 -13.92 17.33 -1.39
N ASP A 247 -14.76 17.17 -0.36
CA ASP A 247 -15.88 18.09 -0.06
C ASP A 247 -16.80 18.39 -1.25
N GLY A 248 -16.97 17.39 -2.12
CA GLY A 248 -17.77 17.46 -3.34
C GLY A 248 -17.07 18.07 -4.56
N GLU A 249 -15.84 18.57 -4.41
CA GLU A 249 -14.99 19.02 -5.50
C GLU A 249 -14.17 17.85 -6.05
N ARG A 250 -14.15 17.69 -7.38
CA ARG A 250 -13.43 16.58 -8.02
C ARG A 250 -11.92 16.80 -7.89
N VAL A 251 -11.22 15.77 -7.41
CA VAL A 251 -9.75 15.73 -7.36
C VAL A 251 -9.24 15.07 -8.65
N GLU A 252 -8.28 15.72 -9.32
CA GLU A 252 -7.63 15.14 -10.50
C GLU A 252 -6.59 14.09 -10.07
N LEU A 253 -6.82 12.85 -10.47
CA LEU A 253 -5.89 11.76 -10.20
C LEU A 253 -4.72 11.75 -11.22
N PRO A 254 -3.52 11.31 -10.82
CA PRO A 254 -2.38 11.16 -11.73
C PRO A 254 -2.68 10.18 -12.86
N ALA A 255 -1.97 10.34 -13.98
CA ALA A 255 -2.05 9.47 -15.15
C ALA A 255 -0.65 9.07 -15.63
#